data_AF-A0A1J3JC83-F1
#
_entry.id   AF-A0A1J3JC83-F1
#
_cell.length_a   1.000
_cell.length_b   1.000
_cell.length_c   1.000
_cell.angle_alpha   90.00
_cell.angle_beta   90.00
_cell.angle_gamma   90.00
#
_symmetry.space_group_name_H-M   'P 1'
#
loop_
_entity.id
_entity.type
_entity.pdbx_description
1 polymer ?
#
loop_
_entity_poly.entity_id
_entity_poly.type
_entity_poly.pdbx_seq_one_letter_code
_entity_poly.pdbx_strand_id
1 'polypeptide(L)'
;MTAEAIGLKDEEGQACGTCQSGGTESILMAIFAYREYKMKVEGVLKPNLVICQTGHVAALKACDYLNIEPRIVSFNKKFEINISEMKRNIDENTICVYASYPNYPYGTCDPIHIIGPYCRSKNIPVHVDMCLGGFVSPFIE
;
A
#
# COMPACT_ATOMS: atom_id res chain seq x y z
N MET A 1 -0.46 -12.09 11.62
CA MET A 1 -1.83 -12.42 11.13
C MET A 1 -1.70 -13.52 10.10
N THR A 2 -2.57 -14.53 10.12
CA THR A 2 -2.58 -15.55 9.06
C THR A 2 -3.35 -14.99 7.86
N ALA A 3 -2.93 -15.34 6.64
CA ALA A 3 -3.60 -14.90 5.42
C ALA A 3 -5.08 -15.33 5.38
N GLU A 4 -5.39 -16.49 5.95
CA GLU A 4 -6.75 -17.03 6.05
C GLU A 4 -7.69 -16.13 6.86
N ALA A 5 -7.21 -15.54 7.97
CA ALA A 5 -8.03 -14.70 8.85
C ALA A 5 -8.53 -13.41 8.18
N ILE A 6 -7.88 -12.97 7.12
CA ILE A 6 -8.28 -11.81 6.31
C ILE A 6 -8.78 -12.20 4.91
N GLY A 7 -9.04 -13.49 4.70
CA GLY A 7 -9.54 -14.00 3.42
C GLY A 7 -8.59 -13.77 2.24
N LEU A 8 -7.30 -13.54 2.49
CA LEU A 8 -6.32 -13.31 1.42
C LEU A 8 -6.10 -14.60 0.63
N LYS A 9 -6.38 -14.54 -0.67
CA LYS A 9 -6.13 -15.59 -1.67
C LYS A 9 -5.67 -14.90 -2.95
N ASP A 10 -4.61 -15.40 -3.59
CA ASP A 10 -4.31 -15.03 -4.98
C ASP A 10 -5.23 -15.81 -5.95
N GLU A 11 -4.97 -15.69 -7.26
CA GLU A 11 -5.76 -16.37 -8.31
C GLU A 11 -5.66 -17.90 -8.25
N GLU A 12 -4.60 -18.44 -7.63
CA GLU A 12 -4.36 -19.86 -7.40
C GLU A 12 -4.74 -20.29 -5.97
N GLY A 13 -5.29 -19.37 -5.17
CA GLY A 13 -5.66 -19.61 -3.78
C GLY A 13 -4.50 -19.59 -2.78
N GLN A 14 -3.31 -19.15 -3.19
CA GLN A 14 -2.12 -19.07 -2.35
C GLN A 14 -1.89 -17.64 -1.87
N ALA A 15 -1.73 -17.46 -0.57
CA ALA A 15 -1.23 -16.23 0.00
C ALA A 15 -0.05 -16.60 0.90
N CYS A 16 1.05 -15.87 0.78
CA CYS A 16 2.25 -16.12 1.54
C CYS A 16 2.67 -14.88 2.33
N GLY A 17 3.52 -15.08 3.32
CA GLY A 17 4.01 -14.00 4.16
C GLY A 17 5.02 -14.50 5.18
N THR A 18 5.58 -13.56 5.93
CA THR A 18 6.58 -13.82 6.96
C THR A 18 6.25 -13.00 8.21
N CYS A 19 6.57 -13.55 9.38
CA CYS A 19 6.47 -12.79 10.62
C CYS A 19 7.59 -11.76 10.70
N GLN A 20 7.24 -10.54 11.08
CA GLN A 20 8.15 -9.42 11.27
C GLN A 20 8.08 -8.98 12.74
N SER A 21 9.05 -8.18 13.20
CA SER A 21 9.09 -7.63 14.55
C SER A 21 7.95 -6.64 14.85
N GLY A 22 7.34 -6.05 13.81
CA GLY A 22 6.20 -5.15 13.97
C GLY A 22 5.74 -4.52 12.66
N GLY A 23 4.77 -3.60 12.76
CA GLY A 23 4.14 -2.94 11.60
C GLY A 23 5.13 -2.13 10.76
N THR A 24 6.04 -1.40 11.41
CA THR A 24 7.08 -0.62 10.70
C THR A 24 7.97 -1.52 9.83
N GLU A 25 8.50 -2.61 10.38
CA GLU A 25 9.31 -3.55 9.59
C GLU A 25 8.49 -4.20 8.47
N SER A 26 7.23 -4.55 8.75
CA SER A 26 6.31 -5.10 7.74
C SER A 26 6.12 -4.15 6.56
N ILE A 27 5.91 -2.85 6.81
CA ILE A 27 5.78 -1.82 5.77
C ILE A 27 7.09 -1.67 4.99
N LEU A 28 8.24 -1.60 5.67
CA LEU A 28 9.55 -1.51 5.02
C LEU A 28 9.81 -2.71 4.10
N MET A 29 9.56 -3.92 4.59
CA MET A 29 9.78 -5.16 3.83
C MET A 29 8.86 -5.27 2.62
N ALA A 30 7.60 -4.84 2.74
CA ALA A 30 6.67 -4.81 1.61
C ALA A 30 7.13 -3.82 0.52
N ILE A 31 7.49 -2.59 0.90
CA ILE A 31 7.97 -1.57 -0.04
C ILE A 31 9.28 -2.00 -0.69
N PHE A 32 10.20 -2.60 0.07
CA PHE A 32 11.41 -3.22 -0.46
C PHE A 32 11.09 -4.27 -1.52
N ALA A 33 10.17 -5.20 -1.25
CA ALA A 33 9.79 -6.22 -2.20
C ALA A 33 9.22 -5.63 -3.50
N TYR A 34 8.33 -4.62 -3.43
CA TYR A 34 7.80 -3.95 -4.63
C TYR A 34 8.89 -3.28 -5.45
N ARG A 35 9.79 -2.54 -4.78
CA ARG A 35 10.93 -1.89 -5.44
C ARG A 35 11.79 -2.93 -6.15
N GLU A 36 12.25 -3.95 -5.44
CA GLU A 36 13.17 -4.94 -6.01
C GLU A 36 12.53 -5.69 -7.19
N TYR A 37 11.25 -6.04 -7.09
CA TYR A 37 10.52 -6.66 -8.20
C TYR A 37 10.47 -5.74 -9.41
N LYS A 38 10.00 -4.49 -9.24
CA LYS A 38 9.86 -3.52 -10.33
C LYS A 38 11.20 -3.16 -10.97
N MET A 39 12.27 -3.06 -10.18
CA MET A 39 13.61 -2.78 -10.72
C MET A 39 14.20 -3.98 -11.47
N LYS A 40 14.12 -5.20 -10.91
CA LYS A 40 14.77 -6.38 -11.49
C LYS A 40 13.99 -7.04 -12.61
N VAL A 41 12.66 -7.04 -12.51
CA VAL A 41 11.76 -7.73 -13.45
C VAL A 41 11.25 -6.77 -14.52
N GLU A 42 10.87 -5.55 -14.14
CA GLU A 42 10.28 -4.57 -15.07
C GLU A 42 11.26 -3.47 -15.51
N GLY A 43 12.47 -3.41 -14.94
CA GLY A 43 13.51 -2.47 -15.35
C GLY A 43 13.27 -1.02 -14.91
N VAL A 44 12.44 -0.78 -13.89
CA VAL A 44 12.24 0.57 -13.32
C VAL A 44 13.55 1.11 -12.77
N LEU A 45 13.93 2.32 -13.17
CA LEU A 45 15.20 2.95 -12.74
C LEU A 45 15.02 4.01 -11.66
N LYS A 46 13.86 4.69 -11.63
CA LYS A 46 13.56 5.79 -10.72
C LYS A 46 12.25 5.52 -9.97
N PRO A 47 12.26 4.59 -9.02
CA PRO A 47 11.02 4.13 -8.38
C PRO A 47 10.33 5.26 -7.64
N ASN A 48 9.00 5.35 -7.77
CA ASN A 48 8.16 6.22 -6.95
C ASN A 48 7.03 5.42 -6.27
N LEU A 49 6.53 5.94 -5.15
CA LEU A 49 5.44 5.36 -4.38
C LEU A 49 4.37 6.42 -4.12
N VAL A 50 3.11 6.12 -4.45
CA VAL A 50 1.99 7.04 -4.23
C VAL A 50 1.35 6.75 -2.87
N ILE A 51 1.23 7.76 -2.02
CA ILE A 51 0.73 7.64 -0.65
C ILE A 51 -0.10 8.85 -0.25
N CYS A 52 -1.18 8.66 0.51
CA CYS A 52 -1.93 9.78 1.08
C CYS A 52 -1.17 10.43 2.25
N GLN A 53 -1.39 11.73 2.51
CA GLN A 53 -0.89 12.41 3.70
C GLN A 53 -1.25 11.72 5.03
N THR A 54 -2.34 10.94 5.07
CA THR A 54 -2.77 10.17 6.25
C THR A 54 -2.04 8.83 6.40
N GLY A 55 -1.28 8.40 5.39
CA GLY A 55 -0.55 7.14 5.39
C GLY A 55 0.54 7.08 6.46
N HIS A 56 0.88 5.87 6.91
CA HIS A 56 1.82 5.69 8.01
C HIS A 56 3.23 6.19 7.66
N VAL A 57 3.85 6.95 8.56
CA VAL A 57 5.20 7.55 8.35
C VAL A 57 6.31 6.53 8.09
N ALA A 58 6.10 5.26 8.42
CA ALA A 58 7.01 4.16 8.09
C ALA A 58 7.19 4.01 6.57
N ALA A 59 6.16 4.28 5.76
CA ALA A 59 6.27 4.22 4.32
C ALA A 59 7.20 5.33 3.78
N LEU A 60 7.12 6.54 4.36
CA LEU A 60 8.04 7.64 4.03
C LEU A 60 9.47 7.31 4.46
N LYS A 61 9.66 6.67 5.62
CA LYS A 61 10.96 6.16 6.06
C LYS A 61 11.51 5.10 5.10
N ALA A 62 10.66 4.18 4.62
CA ALA A 62 11.05 3.21 3.62
C ALA A 62 11.47 3.89 2.30
N CYS A 63 10.75 4.94 1.89
CA CYS A 63 11.10 5.71 0.70
C CYS A 63 12.48 6.35 0.82
N ASP A 64 12.78 6.97 1.96
CA ASP A 64 14.08 7.55 2.26
C ASP A 64 15.20 6.48 2.26
N TYR A 65 15.00 5.37 2.98
CA TYR A 65 16.01 4.32 3.12
C TYR A 65 16.31 3.59 1.81
N LEU A 66 15.32 3.48 0.93
CA LEU A 66 15.40 2.68 -0.30
C LEU A 66 15.55 3.54 -1.56
N ASN A 67 15.70 4.86 -1.40
CA ASN A 67 15.80 5.83 -2.49
C ASN A 67 14.62 5.73 -3.48
N ILE A 68 13.41 5.83 -2.94
CA ILE A 68 12.14 5.85 -3.68
C ILE A 68 11.56 7.25 -3.54
N GLU A 69 11.06 7.84 -4.63
CA GLU A 69 10.38 9.13 -4.60
C GLU A 69 8.98 8.99 -3.96
N PRO A 70 8.70 9.63 -2.80
CA PRO A 70 7.36 9.63 -2.25
C PRO A 70 6.48 10.65 -2.97
N ARG A 71 5.41 10.19 -3.60
CA ARG A 71 4.38 11.04 -4.21
C ARG A 71 3.19 11.16 -3.28
N ILE A 72 3.22 12.21 -2.47
CA ILE A 72 2.24 12.45 -1.42
C ILE A 72 1.01 13.14 -2.00
N VAL A 73 -0.17 12.53 -1.83
CA VAL A 73 -1.45 13.06 -2.29
C VAL A 73 -2.35 13.51 -1.14
N SER A 74 -3.24 14.47 -1.39
CA SER A 74 -4.19 14.95 -0.39
C SER A 74 -5.27 13.92 -0.03
N PHE A 75 -5.98 14.18 1.07
CA PHE A 75 -7.21 13.46 1.44
C PHE A 75 -8.47 14.28 1.14
N ASN A 76 -9.60 13.61 0.98
CA ASN A 76 -10.90 14.20 0.74
C ASN A 76 -11.57 14.66 2.06
N LYS A 77 -12.81 15.18 2.01
CA LYS A 77 -13.54 15.63 3.21
C LYS A 77 -13.84 14.52 4.24
N LYS A 78 -13.71 13.26 3.86
CA LYS A 78 -13.86 12.08 4.72
C LYS A 78 -12.52 11.57 5.26
N PHE A 79 -11.42 12.30 5.04
CA PHE A 79 -10.07 11.89 5.42
C PHE A 79 -9.60 10.59 4.73
N GLU A 80 -10.14 10.29 3.55
CA GLU A 80 -9.72 9.18 2.69
C GLU A 80 -8.85 9.74 1.55
N ILE A 81 -8.00 8.90 0.95
CA ILE A 81 -7.16 9.28 -0.19
C ILE A 81 -7.96 9.94 -1.33
N ASN A 82 -7.45 11.04 -1.86
CA ASN A 82 -8.02 11.69 -3.03
C ASN A 82 -7.74 10.88 -4.30
N ILE A 83 -8.73 10.10 -4.73
CA ILE A 83 -8.62 9.21 -5.91
C ILE A 83 -8.21 9.95 -7.18
N SER A 84 -8.70 11.16 -7.40
CA SER A 84 -8.36 11.92 -8.61
C SER A 84 -6.88 12.29 -8.63
N GLU A 85 -6.35 12.69 -7.47
CA GLU A 85 -4.93 13.05 -7.32
C GLU A 85 -4.01 11.84 -7.32
N MET A 86 -4.42 10.75 -6.67
CA MET A 86 -3.75 9.45 -6.76
C MET A 86 -3.55 9.03 -8.22
N LYS A 87 -4.62 9.08 -9.03
CA LYS A 87 -4.57 8.71 -10.46
C LYS A 87 -3.59 9.57 -11.27
N ARG A 88 -3.47 10.87 -10.94
CA ARG A 88 -2.55 11.79 -11.63
C ARG A 88 -1.09 11.60 -11.26
N ASN A 89 -0.80 11.06 -10.07
CA ASN A 89 0.55 10.84 -9.57
C ASN A 89 1.12 9.46 -9.92
N ILE A 90 0.33 8.62 -10.57
CA ILE A 90 0.73 7.30 -11.04
C ILE A 90 1.39 7.41 -12.42
N ASP A 91 2.53 6.76 -12.59
CA ASP A 91 3.25 6.62 -13.87
C ASP A 91 3.91 5.24 -14.02
N GLU A 92 4.70 5.06 -15.08
CA GLU A 92 5.42 3.82 -15.38
C GLU A 92 6.50 3.44 -14.36
N ASN A 93 6.94 4.38 -13.52
CA ASN A 93 7.92 4.13 -12.47
C ASN A 93 7.27 3.88 -11.09
N THR A 94 5.94 3.94 -11.00
CA THR A 94 5.21 3.72 -9.75
C THR A 94 5.31 2.26 -9.32
N ILE A 95 5.95 2.01 -8.17
CA ILE A 95 6.18 0.66 -7.68
C ILE A 95 4.97 0.08 -6.96
N CYS A 96 4.21 0.93 -6.28
CA CYS A 96 2.93 0.60 -5.67
C CYS A 96 2.14 1.86 -5.29
N VAL A 97 0.85 1.67 -5.04
CA VAL A 97 0.00 2.60 -4.30
C VAL A 97 -0.13 2.10 -2.86
N TYR A 98 0.15 2.97 -1.90
CA TYR A 98 -0.01 2.71 -0.48
C TYR A 98 -1.36 3.25 0.00
N ALA A 99 -2.20 2.37 0.52
CA ALA A 99 -3.53 2.68 1.06
C ALA A 99 -3.63 2.18 2.50
N SER A 100 -4.39 2.87 3.34
CA SER A 100 -4.57 2.50 4.74
C SER A 100 -5.98 2.00 5.04
N TYR A 101 -6.08 0.95 5.86
CA TYR A 101 -7.36 0.35 6.26
C TYR A 101 -7.33 -0.11 7.73
N PRO A 102 -7.65 0.78 8.69
CA PRO A 102 -7.79 2.24 8.56
C PRO A 102 -6.45 2.96 8.66
N ASN A 103 -6.44 4.28 8.39
CA ASN A 103 -5.29 5.13 8.70
C ASN A 103 -5.16 5.43 10.21
N TYR A 104 -3.93 5.67 10.65
CA TYR A 104 -3.63 5.98 12.04
C TYR A 104 -4.22 7.32 12.53
N PRO A 105 -4.16 8.43 11.76
CA PRO A 105 -4.55 9.74 12.29
C PRO A 105 -6.06 9.90 12.57
N TYR A 106 -6.92 9.36 11.70
CA TYR A 106 -8.37 9.58 11.75
C TYR A 106 -9.19 8.30 11.88
N GLY A 107 -8.56 7.12 11.77
CA GLY A 107 -9.27 5.84 11.82
C GLY A 107 -10.21 5.60 10.63
N THR A 108 -10.07 6.37 9.55
CA THR A 108 -10.86 6.22 8.33
C THR A 108 -10.19 5.25 7.35
N CYS A 109 -11.00 4.58 6.54
CA CYS A 109 -10.53 3.58 5.58
C CYS A 109 -10.47 4.15 4.17
N ASP A 110 -9.34 3.99 3.48
CA ASP A 110 -9.27 4.34 2.07
C ASP A 110 -10.20 3.42 1.24
N PRO A 111 -10.78 3.91 0.13
CA PRO A 111 -11.73 3.14 -0.65
C PRO A 111 -11.02 2.08 -1.51
N ILE A 112 -10.60 0.97 -0.88
CA ILE A 112 -9.87 -0.14 -1.51
C ILE A 112 -10.65 -0.74 -2.69
N HIS A 113 -11.98 -0.77 -2.61
CA HIS A 113 -12.87 -1.21 -3.69
C HIS A 113 -12.77 -0.36 -4.97
N ILE A 114 -12.25 0.87 -4.88
CA ILE A 114 -11.95 1.74 -6.02
C ILE A 114 -10.48 1.63 -6.42
N ILE A 115 -9.57 1.66 -5.44
CA ILE A 115 -8.11 1.66 -5.66
C ILE A 115 -7.66 0.35 -6.30
N GLY A 116 -8.10 -0.79 -5.76
CA GLY A 116 -7.71 -2.13 -6.21
C GLY A 116 -8.00 -2.37 -7.70
N PRO A 117 -9.27 -2.27 -8.16
CA PRO A 117 -9.61 -2.47 -9.56
C PRO A 117 -8.90 -1.50 -10.51
N TYR A 118 -8.76 -0.22 -10.12
CA TYR A 118 -8.06 0.77 -10.93
C TYR A 118 -6.58 0.39 -11.10
N CYS A 119 -5.88 0.09 -10.01
CA CYS A 119 -4.45 -0.25 -10.06
C CYS A 119 -4.22 -1.60 -10.77
N ARG A 120 -5.11 -2.59 -10.57
CA ARG A 120 -5.09 -3.85 -11.33
C ARG A 120 -5.19 -3.61 -12.83
N SER A 121 -6.09 -2.71 -13.29
CA SER A 121 -6.21 -2.38 -14.72
C SER A 121 -4.96 -1.72 -15.33
N LYS A 122 -4.06 -1.21 -14.47
CA LYS A 122 -2.80 -0.55 -14.85
C LYS A 122 -1.57 -1.40 -14.53
N ASN A 123 -1.74 -2.62 -14.04
CA ASN A 123 -0.66 -3.48 -13.55
C ASN A 123 0.23 -2.81 -12.48
N ILE A 124 -0.41 -2.09 -11.56
CA ILE A 124 0.25 -1.42 -10.44
C ILE A 124 -0.12 -2.13 -9.15
N PRO A 125 0.86 -2.59 -8.35
CA PRO A 125 0.59 -3.18 -7.06
C PRO A 125 -0.07 -2.21 -6.08
N VAL A 126 -0.91 -2.74 -5.19
CA VAL A 126 -1.50 -1.98 -4.08
C VAL A 126 -1.04 -2.62 -2.77
N HIS A 127 -0.46 -1.82 -1.90
CA HIS A 127 -0.20 -2.19 -0.52
C HIS A 127 -1.32 -1.65 0.36
N VAL A 128 -2.02 -2.54 1.07
CA VAL A 128 -3.05 -2.15 2.04
C VAL A 128 -2.47 -2.29 3.44
N ASP A 129 -2.20 -1.17 4.09
CA ASP A 129 -1.75 -1.14 5.48
C ASP A 129 -2.92 -1.42 6.42
N MET A 130 -2.93 -2.64 6.95
CA MET A 130 -3.85 -3.12 7.97
C MET A 130 -3.15 -3.36 9.31
N CYS A 131 -2.02 -2.70 9.59
CA CYS A 131 -1.30 -2.87 10.86
C CYS A 131 -2.21 -2.63 12.07
N LEU A 132 -3.13 -1.66 11.96
CA LEU A 132 -4.15 -1.37 12.98
C LEU A 132 -5.44 -2.18 12.76
N GLY A 133 -5.93 -2.23 11.52
CA GLY A 133 -7.27 -2.74 11.20
C GLY A 133 -7.36 -4.25 11.00
N GLY A 134 -6.24 -4.95 10.83
CA GLY A 134 -6.24 -6.35 10.40
C GLY A 134 -6.98 -7.28 11.36
N PHE A 135 -6.82 -7.07 12.68
CA PHE A 135 -7.43 -7.93 13.71
C PHE A 135 -8.80 -7.42 14.18
N VAL A 136 -9.33 -6.38 13.54
CA VAL A 136 -10.60 -5.76 13.92
C VAL A 136 -11.58 -5.86 12.75
N SER A 137 -11.24 -5.27 11.61
CA SER A 137 -12.13 -5.13 10.45
C SER A 137 -12.79 -6.45 10.00
N PRO A 138 -12.08 -7.59 9.91
CA PRO A 138 -12.70 -8.86 9.49
C PRO A 138 -13.76 -9.42 10.44
N PHE A 139 -13.86 -8.91 11.67
CA PHE A 139 -14.75 -9.41 12.71
C PHE A 139 -15.90 -8.47 13.03
N ILE A 140 -15.92 -7.27 12.43
CA ILE A 140 -16.93 -6.24 12.69
C ILE A 140 -17.65 -5.77 11.42
N GLU A 141 -17.22 -6.23 10.24
CA GLU A 141 -17.83 -5.96 8.94
C GLU A 141 -18.72 -7.11 8.46
#